data_AF-A0A519RJP1-F1
#
_entry.id   AF-A0A519RJP1-F1
#
_cell.length_a   1.000
_cell.length_b   1.000
_cell.length_c   1.000
_cell.angle_alpha   90.00
_cell.angle_beta   90.00
_cell.angle_gamma   90.00
#
_symmetry.space_group_name_H-M   'P 1'
#
loop_
_entity.id
_entity.type
_entity.pdbx_description
1 polymer ?
#
loop_
_entity_poly.entity_id
_entity_poly.type
_entity_poly.pdbx_seq_one_letter_code
_entity_poly.pdbx_strand_id
1 'polypeptide(L)' 'MYSCLIVDDNEIERDAIEMHLKKIPQLEISAVCKDGIEAASFLNNNSVDIVFSDID' A
#
# COMPACT_ATOMS: atom_id res chain seq x y z
N MET A 1 15.74 -0.47 -1.92
CA MET A 1 14.39 0.10 -1.95
C MET A 1 13.43 -1.07 -1.76
N TYR A 2 12.47 -0.96 -0.84
CA TYR A 2 11.42 -1.96 -0.64
C TYR A 2 10.11 -1.42 -1.20
N SER A 3 9.51 -2.17 -2.09
CA SER A 3 8.23 -1.88 -2.74
C SER A 3 7.08 -2.18 -1.78
N CYS A 4 6.16 -1.23 -1.69
CA CYS A 4 5.07 -1.22 -0.71
C CYS A 4 3.72 -1.10 -1.40
N LEU A 5 2.74 -1.89 -0.96
CA LEU A 5 1.34 -1.76 -1.32
C LEU A 5 0.54 -1.32 -0.08
N ILE A 6 -0.29 -0.29 -0.20
CA ILE A 6 -1.22 0.14 0.86
C ILE A 6 -2.62 -0.37 0.49
N VAL A 7 -3.32 -1.00 1.43
CA VAL A 7 -4.67 -1.56 1.25
C VAL A 7 -5.53 -1.22 2.46
N ASP A 8 -6.52 -0.34 2.27
CA ASP A 8 -7.36 0.18 3.35
C ASP A 8 -8.62 0.82 2.71
N ASP A 9 -9.82 0.61 3.23
CA ASP A 9 -11.03 1.18 2.63
C ASP A 9 -11.29 2.64 3.01
N ASN A 10 -10.65 3.13 4.08
CA ASN A 10 -10.71 4.50 4.56
C ASN A 10 -9.68 5.41 3.87
N GLU A 11 -10.16 6.41 3.12
CA GLU A 11 -9.31 7.37 2.41
C GLU A 11 -8.37 8.17 3.33
N ILE A 12 -8.83 8.55 4.51
CA ILE A 12 -8.04 9.36 5.45
C ILE A 12 -6.86 8.54 5.98
N GLU A 13 -7.05 7.24 6.17
CA GLU A 13 -6.02 6.33 6.70
C GLU A 13 -4.96 6.03 5.64
N ARG A 14 -5.38 5.81 4.39
CA ARG A 14 -4.46 5.71 3.24
C ARG A 14 -3.56 6.93 3.11
N ASP A 15 -4.13 8.13 3.18
CA ASP A 15 -3.38 9.39 3.12
C ASP A 15 -2.37 9.51 4.27
N ALA A 16 -2.79 9.15 5.49
CA ALA A 16 -1.93 9.19 6.68
C ALA A 16 -0.75 8.22 6.55
N ILE A 17 -1.00 6.99 6.10
CA ILE A 17 0.04 5.97 5.85
C ILE A 17 0.99 6.47 4.77
N GLU A 18 0.47 6.91 3.62
CA GLU A 18 1.29 7.41 2.51
C GLU A 18 2.21 8.57 2.94
N MET A 19 1.68 9.54 3.70
CA MET A 19 2.46 10.65 4.25
C MET A 19 3.57 10.17 5.21
N HIS A 20 3.35 9.09 5.94
CA HIS A 20 4.35 8.52 6.84
C HIS A 20 5.44 7.78 6.06
N LEU A 21 5.05 6.91 5.12
CA LEU A 21 5.98 6.10 4.32
C LEU A 21 6.88 6.95 3.43
N LYS A 22 6.38 8.08 2.89
CA LYS A 22 7.18 9.06 2.13
C LYS A 22 8.37 9.65 2.91
N LYS A 23 8.36 9.58 4.24
CA LYS A 23 9.47 10.05 5.09
C LYS A 23 10.57 9.01 5.24
N ILE A 24 10.37 7.78 4.75
CA ILE A 24 11.31 6.66 4.88
C ILE A 24 11.93 6.41 3.50
N PRO A 25 13.18 6.86 3.24
CA PRO A 25 13.76 6.84 1.90
C PRO A 25 13.96 5.43 1.32
N GLN A 26 13.99 4.39 2.15
CA GLN A 26 14.13 3.02 1.68
C GLN A 26 12.82 2.44 1.14
N LEU A 27 11.67 3.07 1.36
CA LEU A 27 10.36 2.57 0.93
C LEU A 27 9.90 3.27 -0.34
N GLU A 28 9.26 2.50 -1.22
CA GLU A 28 8.65 2.97 -2.46
C GLU A 28 7.20 2.50 -2.49
N ILE A 29 6.24 3.43 -2.54
CA ILE A 29 4.82 3.10 -2.63
C ILE A 29 4.51 2.75 -4.08
N SER A 30 4.26 1.49 -4.36
CA SER A 30 3.99 0.97 -5.71
C SER A 30 2.52 1.11 -6.10
N ALA A 31 1.61 1.00 -5.14
CA ALA A 31 0.18 1.27 -5.33
C ALA A 31 -0.53 1.49 -3.99
N VAL A 32 -1.73 2.07 -4.10
CA VAL A 32 -2.67 2.33 -3.01
C VAL A 32 -4.03 1.80 -3.47
N CYS A 33 -4.59 0.85 -2.73
CA CYS A 33 -5.83 0.15 -3.05
C CYS A 33 -6.87 0.37 -1.97
N LYS A 34 -8.15 0.43 -2.37
CA LYS A 34 -9.25 0.65 -1.40
C LYS A 34 -9.82 -0.64 -0.82
N ASP A 35 -9.47 -1.79 -1.40
CA ASP A 35 -10.01 -3.09 -0.99
C ASP A 35 -9.06 -4.23 -1.44
N GLY A 36 -9.34 -5.43 -0.93
CA GLY A 36 -8.56 -6.62 -1.22
C GLY A 36 -8.67 -7.10 -2.69
N ILE A 37 -9.73 -6.72 -3.42
CA ILE A 37 -9.92 -7.13 -4.82
C ILE A 37 -8.97 -6.31 -5.72
N GLU A 38 -8.88 -5.01 -5.49
CA GLU A 38 -7.90 -4.14 -6.15
C GLU A 38 -6.47 -4.58 -5.83
N ALA A 39 -6.19 -4.85 -4.55
CA ALA A 39 -4.88 -5.32 -4.11
C ALA A 39 -4.49 -6.65 -4.77
N ALA A 40 -5.39 -7.63 -4.79
CA ALA A 40 -5.15 -8.92 -5.45
C ALA A 40 -4.93 -8.76 -6.96
N SER A 41 -5.71 -7.87 -7.60
CA SER A 41 -5.56 -7.57 -9.03
C SER A 41 -4.19 -6.95 -9.34
N PHE A 42 -3.69 -6.08 -8.46
CA PHE A 42 -2.35 -5.50 -8.55
C PHE A 42 -1.26 -6.56 -8.37
N LEU A 43 -1.38 -7.41 -7.34
CA LEU A 43 -0.42 -8.45 -7.00
C LEU A 43 -0.33 -9.58 -8.05
N ASN A 44 -1.36 -9.78 -8.86
CA ASN A 44 -1.31 -10.74 -9.98
C ASN A 44 -0.25 -10.39 -11.03
N ASN A 45 0.10 -9.11 -11.18
CA ASN A 45 1.02 -8.63 -12.21
C ASN A 45 2.26 -7.94 -11.63
N ASN A 46 2.26 -7.64 -10.33
CA ASN A 46 3.34 -6.91 -9.66
C ASN A 46 3.74 -7.65 -8.38
N SER A 47 5.04 -7.79 -8.16
CA SER A 47 5.57 -8.24 -6.87
C SER A 47 5.80 -7.04 -5.97
N VAL A 48 5.43 -7.14 -4.69
CA VAL A 48 5.78 -6.15 -3.66
C VAL A 48 6.48 -6.83 -2.49
N ASP A 49 7.34 -6.09 -1.79
CA ASP A 49 8.06 -6.60 -0.62
C ASP A 49 7.21 -6.52 0.66
N ILE A 50 6.37 -5.48 0.77
CA ILE A 50 5.59 -5.18 1.96
C ILE A 50 4.16 -4.82 1.57
N VAL A 51 3.19 -5.37 2.29
CA VAL A 51 1.78 -4.96 2.21
C VAL A 51 1.36 -4.36 3.55
N PHE A 52 0.93 -3.10 3.51
CA PHE A 52 0.26 -2.43 4.62
C PHE A 52 -1.24 -2.63 4.42
N SER A 53 -1.77 -3.71 4.99
CA SER A 53 -3.20 -4.04 4.93
C SER A 53 -3.86 -3.64 6.24
N ASP A 54 -4.93 -2.88 6.16
CA ASP A 54 -5.88 -2.77 7.26
C ASP A 54 -6.78 -4.02 7.31
N ILE A 55 -7.12 -4.44 8.52
CA ILE A 55 -7.93 -5.62 8.84
C ILE A 55 -8.78 -5.32 10.07
N ASP A 56 -9.82 -4.51 9.87
CA ASP A 56 -10.91 -4.35 10.83
C ASP A 56 -11.64 -5.68 11.14
#